data_AF-A0A7C4GPU8-F1
#
_entry.id   AF-A0A7C4GPU8-F1
#
_cell.length_a   1.000
_cell.length_b   1.000
_cell.length_c   1.000
_cell.angle_alpha   90.00
_cell.angle_beta   90.00
_cell.angle_gamma   90.00
#
_symmetry.space_group_name_H-M   'P 1'
#
loop_
_entity.id
_entity.type
_entity.pdbx_description
1 polymer ?
#
loop_
_entity_poly.entity_id
_entity_poly.type
_entity_poly.pdbx_seq_one_letter_code
_entity_poly.pdbx_strand_id
1 'polypeptide(L)' 'MVKEATTRIYTLRKKLGGKIYSATILYLPSKIVNDSAFPLKKKGRLVVRIVSDKLIVENEKKRRKH' A
#
# COMPACT_ATOMS: atom_id res chain seq x y z
N MET A 1 -3.48 -13.37 14.09
CA MET A 1 -2.46 -12.34 13.80
C MET A 1 -1.45 -12.93 12.84
N VAL A 2 -1.57 -12.57 11.57
CA VAL A 2 -0.58 -12.83 10.52
C VAL A 2 0.57 -11.84 10.70
N LYS A 3 1.77 -12.33 11.02
CA LYS A 3 2.95 -11.47 11.25
C LYS A 3 3.62 -11.04 9.95
N GLU A 4 3.52 -11.86 8.91
CA GLU A 4 4.17 -11.64 7.61
C GLU A 4 3.49 -12.44 6.51
N ALA A 5 3.69 -12.01 5.26
CA ALA A 5 3.34 -12.76 4.07
C ALA A 5 4.22 -12.30 2.91
N THR A 6 4.68 -13.24 2.10
CA THR A 6 5.44 -12.94 0.89
C THR A 6 4.52 -12.36 -0.17
N THR A 7 5.01 -11.37 -0.89
CA THR A 7 4.32 -10.80 -2.04
C THR A 7 5.29 -10.45 -3.16
N ARG A 8 4.76 -10.04 -4.29
CA ARG A 8 5.50 -9.62 -5.48
C ARG A 8 5.16 -8.19 -5.83
N ILE A 9 6.17 -7.49 -6.32
CA ILE A 9 6.03 -6.18 -6.95
C ILE A 9 5.83 -6.41 -8.44
N TYR A 10 4.87 -5.70 -9.01
CA TYR A 10 4.60 -5.73 -10.45
C TYR A 10 4.68 -4.31 -10.99
N THR A 11 5.14 -4.17 -12.24
CA THR A 11 5.12 -2.89 -12.94
C THR A 11 4.04 -2.95 -14.02
N LEU A 12 3.01 -2.13 -13.88
CA LEU A 12 2.03 -1.91 -14.94
C LEU A 12 2.47 -0.73 -15.80
N ARG A 13 2.53 -0.95 -17.11
CA ARG A 13 2.70 0.14 -18.09
C ARG A 13 1.32 0.59 -18.55
N LYS A 14 1.02 1.88 -18.43
CA LYS A 14 -0.23 2.50 -18.92
C LYS A 14 0.10 3.54 -19.97
N LYS A 15 -0.58 3.49 -21.10
CA LYS A 15 -0.49 4.52 -22.13
C LYS A 15 -1.60 5.54 -21.90
N LEU A 16 -1.24 6.81 -21.70
CA LEU A 16 -2.19 7.90 -21.51
C LEU A 16 -1.73 9.10 -22.35
N GLY A 17 -2.56 9.57 -23.27
CA GLY A 17 -2.23 10.72 -24.13
C GLY A 17 -0.93 10.56 -24.93
N GLY A 18 -0.66 9.35 -25.46
CA GLY A 18 0.56 9.06 -26.23
C GLY A 18 1.82 8.81 -25.41
N LYS A 19 1.82 9.10 -24.10
CA LYS A 19 2.94 8.85 -23.19
C LYS A 19 2.78 7.50 -22.47
N ILE A 20 3.90 6.81 -22.22
CA ILE A 20 3.92 5.56 -21.44
C ILE A 20 4.29 5.90 -19.99
N TYR A 21 3.39 5.56 -19.07
CA TYR A 21 3.59 5.69 -17.63
C TYR A 21 3.81 4.30 -17.03
N SER A 22 4.79 4.17 -16.14
CA SER A 22 4.98 2.97 -15.33
C SER A 22 4.42 3.18 -13.93
N ALA A 23 3.48 2.34 -13.52
CA ALA A 23 2.99 2.27 -12.15
C ALA A 23 3.56 1.01 -11.49
N THR A 24 4.26 1.19 -10.38
CA THR A 24 4.69 0.07 -9.52
C THR A 24 3.57 -0.29 -8.57
N ILE A 25 3.17 -1.55 -8.56
CA ILE A 25 2.08 -2.09 -7.75
C ILE A 25 2.64 -3.13 -6.80
N LEU A 26 2.39 -2.92 -5.51
CA LEU A 26 2.60 -3.92 -4.48
C LEU A 26 1.28 -4.67 -4.25
N TYR A 27 1.24 -5.96 -4.57
CA TYR A 27 0.10 -6.80 -4.21
C TYR A 27 0.12 -7.05 -2.70
N LEU A 28 -1.02 -6.98 -2.02
CA LEU A 28 -1.12 -7.35 -0.61
C LEU A 28 -2.03 -8.58 -0.49
N PRO A 29 -1.52 -9.72 0.02
CA PRO A 29 -2.33 -10.92 0.20
C PRO A 29 -3.53 -10.66 1.11
N SER A 30 -4.69 -11.23 0.75
CA SER A 30 -5.94 -11.06 1.52
C SER A 30 -5.81 -11.45 2.99
N LYS A 31 -4.95 -12.43 3.30
CA LYS A 31 -4.62 -12.85 4.67
C LYS A 31 -4.05 -11.73 5.54
N ILE A 32 -3.24 -10.83 4.97
CA ILE A 32 -2.73 -9.64 5.68
C ILE A 32 -3.80 -8.54 5.72
N VAL A 33 -4.42 -8.26 4.57
CA VAL A 33 -5.38 -7.15 4.42
C VAL A 33 -6.59 -7.28 5.34
N ASN A 34 -7.03 -8.51 5.57
CA ASN A 34 -8.20 -8.83 6.40
C ASN A 34 -7.83 -9.18 7.85
N ASP A 35 -6.55 -9.13 8.24
CA ASP A 35 -6.16 -9.39 9.63
C ASP A 35 -6.66 -8.24 10.53
N SER A 36 -7.28 -8.60 11.65
CA SER A 36 -7.87 -7.64 12.58
C SER A 36 -6.82 -6.74 13.26
N ALA A 37 -5.54 -7.11 13.25
CA ALA A 37 -4.45 -6.28 13.75
C ALA A 37 -4.08 -5.14 12.79
N PHE A 38 -4.36 -5.29 11.49
CA PHE A 38 -4.10 -4.24 10.50
C PHE A 38 -5.27 -4.12 9.49
N PRO A 39 -6.45 -3.68 9.94
CA PRO A 39 -7.59 -3.52 9.05
C PRO A 39 -7.34 -2.31 8.15
N LEU A 40 -6.99 -2.59 6.89
CA LEU A 40 -6.97 -1.56 5.86
C LEU A 40 -8.39 -0.99 5.71
N LYS A 41 -8.57 0.29 5.97
CA LYS A 41 -9.85 0.94 5.67
C LYS A 41 -10.02 0.94 4.16
N LYS A 42 -10.99 0.17 3.64
CA LYS A 42 -11.24 -0.03 2.19
C LYS A 42 -11.40 1.24 1.35
N LYS A 43 -11.60 2.41 2.00
CA LYS A 43 -11.70 3.74 1.37
C LYS A 43 -10.84 4.80 2.07
N GLY A 44 -9.95 4.38 2.97
CA GLY A 44 -9.03 5.27 3.66
C GLY A 44 -7.82 5.59 2.78
N ARG A 45 -7.24 6.77 2.97
CA ARG A 45 -5.91 7.05 2.43
C ARG A 45 -4.87 6.29 3.25
N LEU A 46 -3.81 5.87 2.58
CA LEU A 46 -2.65 5.25 3.20
C LEU A 46 -1.47 6.20 3.06
N VAL A 47 -0.61 6.20 4.07
CA VAL A 47 0.71 6.82 3.99
C VAL A 47 1.72 5.70 3.76
N VAL A 48 2.52 5.86 2.72
CA VAL A 48 3.63 4.98 2.40
C VAL A 48 4.91 5.78 2.62
N ARG A 49 5.80 5.29 3.48
CA ARG A 49 7.08 5.94 3.79
C ARG A 49 8.22 4.94 3.84
N ILE A 50 9.43 5.41 3.58
CA ILE A 50 10.65 4.64 3.76
C ILE A 50 11.19 4.95 5.16
N VAL A 51 11.44 3.91 5.95
CA VAL A 51 12.09 4.02 7.26
C VAL A 51 13.25 3.04 7.25
N SER A 52 14.48 3.55 7.27
CA SER A 52 15.70 2.77 7.11
C SER A 52 15.68 1.99 5.79
N ASP A 53 15.64 0.66 5.85
CA ASP A 53 15.60 -0.27 4.72
C ASP A 53 14.19 -0.84 4.45
N LYS A 54 13.15 -0.28 5.10
CA LYS A 54 11.79 -0.83 5.07
C LYS A 54 10.80 0.15 4.44
N LEU A 55 9.89 -0.39 3.65
CA LEU A 55 8.69 0.31 3.20
C LEU A 55 7.58 0.10 4.24
N ILE A 56 7.17 1.17 4.90
CA ILE A 56 6.12 1.16 5.91
C ILE A 56 4.83 1.71 5.31
N VAL A 57 3.76 0.92 5.38
CA VAL A 57 2.41 1.29 4.93
C VAL A 57 1.51 1.41 6.14
N GLU A 58 0.87 2.56 6.31
CA GLU A 58 0.00 2.84 7.46
C GLU A 58 -1.30 3.52 7.00
N ASN A 59 -2.37 3.34 7.78
CA ASN A 59 -3.57 4.15 7.61
C ASN A 59 -3.21 5.63 7.85
N GLU A 60 -3.62 6.52 6.94
CA GLU A 60 -3.46 7.96 7.13
C GLU A 60 -4.18 8.38 8.43
N LYS A 61 -3.41 8.86 9.40
CA LYS A 61 -4.00 9.47 10.60
C LYS A 61 -4.64 10.78 10.14
N LYS A 62 -5.97 10.91 10.30
CA LYS A 62 -6.63 12.21 10.15
C LYS A 62 -5.93 13.18 11.10
N ARG A 63 -5.18 14.14 10.57
CA ARG A 63 -4.72 15.28 11.37
C ARG A 63 -5.98 15.94 11.91
N ARG A 64 -6.22 15.85 13.22
CA ARG A 64 -7.14 16.77 13.88
C ARG A 64 -6.54 18.15 13.64
N LYS A 65 -7.14 18.93 12.75
CA LYS A 65 -6.89 20.37 12.71
C LYS A 65 -7.35 20.88 14.06
N HIS A 66 -6.40 21.33 14.87
CA HIS A 66 -6.67 22.01 16.12
C HIS A 66 -6.91 23.48 15.83
#